data_AF-A0A960B073-F1
#
_entry.id   AF-A0A960B073-F1
#
_cell.length_a   1.000
_cell.length_b   1.000
_cell.length_c   1.000
_cell.angle_alpha   90.00
_cell.angle_beta   90.00
_cell.angle_gamma   90.00
#
_symmetry.space_group_name_H-M   'P 1'
#
loop_
_entity.id
_entity.type
_entity.pdbx_description
1 polymer ?
#
loop_
_entity_poly.entity_id
_entity_poly.type
_entity_poly.pdbx_seq_one_letter_code
_entity_poly.pdbx_strand_id
1 'polypeptide(L)'
;MSRRRRSERKKALRAHLAAAKQVRRRARGAGFRRAGTATTAAALGLVGLASGGAVAGPAAASVTVGSRQAGAAMAPCSDPVTPSSGPEHLVDVGGVAFFTADDGIHGQNLWKSDGTPGGTMMVKDIDAGDGYYGGIDDLVAVGDSVFFTVSHGDSGGELWTSDGTPGGTLLVRRIGTSGYYGGPSDLVAVGDTLFFSADDGVHGEELWTSDGTRAGTVMVKDIGSGSRNDYYSYGPQELTAVGSTLFFTADDGAHGQELWRSDGTAAGTVMVKDVFPGDYASGPEGLVDVGGTLFFSARDGVHGAELWTSDGTDAGTGLVEDVRPGVGASRPRYLTAVGATAFFFADDGSGTALWSSDGSEAGTLKVTDVGASGYYYEDDVSMAAVGDTVFFATDDGVHGRELWSSDGTEAGTVLVKDVRPGGYPSEPAELTAVGDTLFFAARDGVHGRELWSSDGTEAGTVLVKDVRPGGQQSYAVRSLTAVGDRLFFFGDDGVHGRELWTSDGTEAATFQVKDINAGGGFNVLGRGKADTTAGTLKVRVSVEAAGRLELAPVGTSRLRSTSQNTSSAGLTSVTLRPTKAGMRTLKRDGRLVVRARFTFTPCGGTGTSLTRQYTLRLR
;
A
#
# COMPACT_ATOMS: atom_id res chain seq x y z
N MET A 1 -10.68 3.27 -39.19
CA MET A 1 -9.30 2.82 -39.56
C MET A 1 -9.35 1.78 -40.68
N SER A 2 -8.60 1.94 -41.77
CA SER A 2 -8.62 1.00 -42.91
C SER A 2 -7.99 -0.37 -42.55
N ARG A 3 -8.48 -1.45 -43.17
CA ARG A 3 -7.99 -2.84 -42.95
C ARG A 3 -6.46 -2.96 -43.12
N ARG A 4 -5.87 -2.11 -43.97
CA ARG A 4 -4.42 -2.06 -44.22
C ARG A 4 -3.65 -1.57 -42.99
N ARG A 5 -4.09 -0.51 -42.32
CA ARG A 5 -3.46 0.00 -41.08
C ARG A 5 -3.58 -0.99 -39.91
N ARG A 6 -4.68 -1.74 -39.82
CA ARG A 6 -4.86 -2.78 -38.79
C ARG A 6 -3.92 -3.99 -39.00
N SER A 7 -3.61 -4.31 -40.26
CA SER A 7 -2.64 -5.35 -40.62
C SER A 7 -1.20 -4.94 -40.30
N GLU A 8 -0.82 -3.70 -40.63
CA GLU A 8 0.51 -3.17 -40.35
C GLU A 8 0.77 -3.04 -38.84
N ARG A 9 -0.22 -2.59 -38.05
CA ARG A 9 -0.11 -2.55 -36.59
C ARG A 9 0.03 -3.94 -35.96
N LYS A 10 -0.69 -4.95 -36.47
CA LYS A 10 -0.53 -6.35 -36.05
C LYS A 10 0.85 -6.91 -36.43
N LYS A 11 1.42 -6.48 -37.56
CA LYS A 11 2.77 -6.89 -37.98
C LYS A 11 3.85 -6.25 -37.10
N ALA A 12 3.70 -4.96 -36.75
CA ALA A 12 4.60 -4.26 -35.84
C ALA A 12 4.57 -4.86 -34.42
N LEU A 13 3.38 -5.17 -33.90
CA LEU A 13 3.22 -5.80 -32.58
C LEU A 13 3.90 -7.19 -32.51
N ARG A 14 3.76 -8.00 -33.57
CA ARG A 14 4.43 -9.30 -33.67
C ARG A 14 5.96 -9.17 -33.73
N ALA A 15 6.47 -8.13 -34.39
CA ALA A 15 7.91 -7.85 -34.45
C ALA A 15 8.44 -7.43 -33.07
N HIS A 16 7.73 -6.58 -32.33
CA HIS A 16 8.08 -6.18 -30.96
C HIS A 16 8.09 -7.37 -30.00
N LEU A 17 7.07 -8.23 -30.04
CA LEU A 17 7.00 -9.44 -29.23
C LEU A 17 8.13 -10.44 -29.54
N ALA A 18 8.56 -10.52 -30.80
CA ALA A 18 9.69 -11.34 -31.20
C ALA A 18 11.02 -10.78 -30.67
N ALA A 19 11.22 -9.47 -30.74
CA ALA A 19 12.39 -8.79 -30.20
C ALA A 19 12.49 -8.95 -28.66
N ALA A 20 11.38 -8.76 -27.94
CA ALA A 20 11.31 -8.96 -26.49
C ALA A 20 11.64 -10.41 -26.07
N LYS A 21 11.16 -11.41 -26.83
CA LYS A 21 11.53 -12.82 -26.61
C LYS A 21 13.01 -13.09 -26.85
N GLN A 22 13.62 -12.40 -27.81
CA GLN A 22 15.05 -12.55 -28.12
C GLN A 22 15.95 -11.93 -27.04
N VAL A 23 15.55 -10.78 -26.47
CA VAL A 23 16.21 -10.15 -25.32
C VAL A 23 16.12 -11.05 -24.08
N ARG A 24 14.94 -11.60 -23.76
CA ARG A 24 14.76 -12.57 -22.67
C ARG A 24 15.62 -13.83 -22.84
N ARG A 25 15.84 -14.28 -24.08
CA ARG A 25 16.67 -15.46 -24.37
C ARG A 25 18.16 -15.16 -24.21
N ARG A 26 18.60 -13.93 -24.47
CA ARG A 26 19.98 -13.46 -24.21
C ARG A 26 20.25 -13.29 -22.71
N ALA A 27 19.29 -12.75 -21.95
CA ALA A 27 19.39 -12.61 -20.50
C ALA A 27 19.50 -13.97 -19.78
N ARG A 28 18.85 -15.02 -20.30
CA ARG A 28 18.94 -16.40 -19.74
C ARG A 28 20.22 -17.16 -20.13
N GLY A 29 21.02 -16.65 -21.07
CA GLY A 29 22.28 -17.28 -21.50
C GLY A 29 23.52 -16.75 -20.79
N ALA A 30 23.45 -15.55 -20.21
CA ALA A 30 24.54 -14.93 -19.46
C ALA A 30 24.44 -15.28 -17.96
N GLY A 31 24.90 -16.47 -17.60
CA GLY A 31 25.13 -16.84 -16.20
C GLY A 31 26.26 -16.01 -15.62
N PHE A 32 25.95 -15.18 -14.62
CA PHE A 32 26.94 -14.47 -13.79
C PHE A 32 27.79 -15.49 -13.03
N ARG A 33 29.05 -15.69 -13.43
CA ARG A 33 30.09 -16.27 -12.58
C ARG A 33 30.75 -15.13 -11.82
N ARG A 34 30.50 -15.02 -10.50
CA ARG A 34 31.36 -14.22 -9.61
C ARG A 34 32.64 -15.02 -9.36
N ALA A 35 33.77 -14.52 -9.87
CA ALA A 35 35.09 -14.99 -9.52
C ALA A 35 35.50 -14.33 -8.18
N GLY A 36 35.70 -15.16 -7.14
CA GLY A 36 36.44 -14.76 -5.95
C GLY A 36 37.93 -14.95 -6.22
N THR A 37 38.72 -13.88 -6.12
CA THR A 37 40.17 -13.93 -6.15
C THR A 37 40.70 -14.38 -4.80
N ALA A 38 41.25 -15.59 -4.74
CA ALA A 38 42.12 -16.05 -3.66
C ALA A 38 43.56 -15.94 -4.15
N THR A 39 44.37 -15.17 -3.43
CA THR A 39 45.81 -15.05 -3.63
C THR A 39 46.51 -16.15 -2.82
N THR A 40 47.28 -17.00 -3.48
CA THR A 40 48.18 -17.99 -2.86
C THR A 40 49.59 -17.41 -2.72
N ALA A 41 50.18 -17.58 -1.54
CA ALA A 41 51.64 -17.58 -1.34
C ALA A 41 52.01 -18.83 -0.55
N ALA A 42 53.08 -19.49 -1.00
CA ALA A 42 53.46 -20.84 -0.63
C ALA A 42 54.46 -20.93 0.54
N ALA A 43 54.31 -22.01 1.31
CA ALA A 43 55.31 -22.92 1.89
C ALA A 43 56.57 -22.42 2.62
N LEU A 44 56.69 -22.86 3.88
CA LEU A 44 57.85 -23.36 4.65
C LEU A 44 57.26 -23.74 6.03
N GLY A 45 57.53 -24.81 6.77
CA GLY A 45 58.51 -25.89 6.74
C GLY A 45 58.76 -26.30 8.21
N LEU A 46 58.47 -27.57 8.54
CA LEU A 46 59.16 -28.42 9.54
C LEU A 46 59.02 -28.22 11.08
N VAL A 47 58.87 -29.40 11.74
CA VAL A 47 59.08 -29.79 13.18
C VAL A 47 58.01 -29.28 14.19
N GLY A 48 57.43 -30.06 15.11
CA GLY A 48 57.58 -31.45 15.56
C GLY A 48 56.81 -31.63 16.90
N LEU A 49 56.74 -32.88 17.39
CA LEU A 49 56.31 -33.36 18.73
C LEU A 49 54.79 -33.34 18.99
N ALA A 50 54.05 -34.46 19.07
CA ALA A 50 54.15 -35.68 19.91
C ALA A 50 53.27 -35.62 21.18
N SER A 51 52.66 -36.79 21.45
CA SER A 51 51.81 -37.19 22.59
C SER A 51 50.35 -36.70 22.53
N GLY A 52 49.32 -37.53 22.69
CA GLY A 52 49.23 -38.91 23.18
C GLY A 52 48.08 -38.96 24.18
N GLY A 53 47.14 -39.89 24.02
CA GLY A 53 46.05 -40.08 24.99
C GLY A 53 44.86 -40.80 24.40
N ALA A 54 44.98 -42.12 24.27
CA ALA A 54 43.95 -43.01 23.81
C ALA A 54 43.25 -43.71 25.00
N VAL A 55 41.95 -43.97 24.84
CA VAL A 55 41.22 -45.20 25.27
C VAL A 55 40.87 -45.35 26.75
N ALA A 56 39.56 -45.50 27.05
CA ALA A 56 38.95 -46.78 27.45
C ALA A 56 37.48 -46.60 27.93
N GLY A 57 36.53 -47.30 27.28
CA GLY A 57 35.35 -47.85 27.98
C GLY A 57 35.75 -49.12 28.75
N PRO A 58 34.85 -49.91 29.37
CA PRO A 58 33.52 -50.24 28.84
C PRO A 58 32.40 -50.41 29.92
N ALA A 59 31.16 -50.63 29.48
CA ALA A 59 30.34 -51.79 29.86
C ALA A 59 28.94 -51.70 29.23
N ALA A 60 28.51 -52.82 28.65
CA ALA A 60 27.26 -52.98 27.91
C ALA A 60 26.06 -53.28 28.84
N ALA A 61 24.88 -52.85 28.41
CA ALA A 61 23.63 -53.56 28.70
C ALA A 61 22.70 -53.45 27.48
N SER A 62 22.41 -54.61 26.89
CA SER A 62 21.51 -54.82 25.76
C SER A 62 20.05 -54.70 26.18
N VAL A 63 19.26 -53.90 25.47
CA VAL A 63 17.80 -54.10 25.37
C VAL A 63 17.38 -53.89 23.93
N THR A 64 16.99 -54.99 23.28
CA THR A 64 16.32 -55.04 22.00
C THR A 64 14.83 -54.79 22.21
N VAL A 65 14.32 -53.66 21.72
CA VAL A 65 12.89 -53.51 21.40
C VAL A 65 12.78 -52.87 20.03
N GLY A 66 12.32 -53.66 19.06
CA GLY A 66 11.94 -53.18 17.75
C GLY A 66 10.74 -52.26 17.87
N SER A 67 10.94 -50.97 17.60
CA SER A 67 9.86 -50.06 17.29
C SER A 67 9.98 -49.64 15.82
N ARG A 68 8.88 -49.86 15.09
CA ARG A 68 8.66 -49.24 13.77
C ARG A 68 8.88 -47.75 13.93
N GLN A 69 9.63 -47.13 13.03
CA GLN A 69 9.60 -45.67 12.83
C GLN A 69 8.16 -45.26 12.54
N ALA A 70 7.42 -44.90 13.60
CA ALA A 70 6.35 -43.93 13.50
C ALA A 70 7.00 -42.66 12.96
N GLY A 71 6.38 -42.05 11.93
CA GLY A 71 6.88 -40.82 11.32
C GLY A 71 7.15 -39.82 12.43
N ALA A 72 8.40 -39.35 12.50
CA ALA A 72 8.77 -38.28 13.40
C ALA A 72 7.84 -37.09 13.11
N ALA A 73 6.94 -36.80 14.05
CA ALA A 73 6.28 -35.51 14.08
C ALA A 73 7.38 -34.47 14.15
N MET A 74 7.35 -33.48 13.25
CA MET A 74 8.32 -32.40 13.29
C MET A 74 8.17 -31.67 14.62
N ALA A 75 9.31 -31.27 15.20
CA ALA A 75 9.32 -30.21 16.20
C ALA A 75 8.63 -28.96 15.61
N PRO A 76 7.90 -28.17 16.40
CA PRO A 76 7.35 -26.90 15.95
C PRO A 76 8.49 -26.07 15.33
N CYS A 77 8.24 -25.52 14.14
CA CYS A 77 9.17 -24.63 13.48
C CYS A 77 9.42 -23.46 14.43
N SER A 78 10.67 -23.25 14.86
CA SER A 78 11.00 -22.31 15.94
C SER A 78 11.00 -20.83 15.52
N ASP A 79 10.42 -20.51 14.36
CA ASP A 79 9.99 -19.21 13.81
C ASP A 79 10.12 -19.30 12.29
N PRO A 80 9.04 -19.60 11.54
CA PRO A 80 9.10 -19.47 10.10
C PRO A 80 9.08 -17.98 9.77
N VAL A 81 10.19 -17.45 9.24
CA VAL A 81 10.12 -16.18 8.52
C VAL A 81 9.08 -16.36 7.40
N THR A 82 7.98 -15.60 7.44
CA THR A 82 6.92 -15.64 6.43
C THR A 82 7.03 -14.45 5.46
N PRO A 83 6.53 -14.58 4.23
CA PRO A 83 6.47 -13.46 3.30
C PRO A 83 5.46 -12.43 3.79
N SER A 84 5.67 -11.16 3.42
CA SER A 84 4.69 -10.10 3.66
C SER A 84 3.39 -10.33 2.89
N SER A 85 2.25 -9.95 3.48
CA SER A 85 0.98 -9.78 2.77
C SER A 85 0.88 -8.48 1.97
N GLY A 86 1.91 -7.63 2.04
CA GLY A 86 2.02 -6.39 1.29
C GLY A 86 0.83 -5.45 1.44
N PRO A 87 0.30 -5.21 2.65
CA PRO A 87 -0.95 -4.50 2.78
C PRO A 87 -0.79 -3.02 2.42
N GLU A 88 -1.84 -2.46 1.80
CA GLU A 88 -1.93 -1.08 1.29
C GLU A 88 -3.38 -0.54 1.47
N HIS A 89 -3.55 0.78 1.28
CA HIS A 89 -4.84 1.50 1.31
C HIS A 89 -5.74 1.17 2.52
N LEU A 90 -5.51 1.78 3.68
CA LEU A 90 -6.29 1.52 4.90
C LEU A 90 -7.33 2.62 5.15
N VAL A 91 -8.61 2.25 5.28
CA VAL A 91 -9.72 3.18 5.56
C VAL A 91 -10.66 2.61 6.64
N ASP A 92 -11.28 3.50 7.42
CA ASP A 92 -12.36 3.16 8.34
C ASP A 92 -13.73 3.21 7.64
N VAL A 93 -14.51 2.14 7.77
CA VAL A 93 -15.93 2.12 7.42
C VAL A 93 -16.72 1.64 8.64
N GLY A 94 -17.27 2.58 9.40
CA GLY A 94 -18.13 2.28 10.55
C GLY A 94 -17.43 1.53 11.69
N GLY A 95 -16.14 1.80 11.95
CA GLY A 95 -15.33 1.12 12.96
C GLY A 95 -14.71 -0.19 12.48
N VAL A 96 -14.74 -0.46 11.18
CA VAL A 96 -14.15 -1.65 10.56
C VAL A 96 -13.06 -1.21 9.61
N ALA A 97 -11.86 -1.75 9.78
CA ALA A 97 -10.73 -1.48 8.92
C ALA A 97 -10.93 -2.19 7.58
N PHE A 98 -10.95 -1.45 6.47
CA PHE A 98 -10.87 -1.98 5.11
C PHE A 98 -9.50 -1.67 4.51
N PHE A 99 -8.90 -2.68 3.87
CA PHE A 99 -7.55 -2.58 3.32
C PHE A 99 -7.31 -3.59 2.20
N THR A 100 -6.22 -3.43 1.45
CA THR A 100 -5.78 -4.44 0.48
C THR A 100 -4.67 -5.29 1.06
N ALA A 101 -4.65 -6.58 0.75
CA ALA A 101 -3.57 -7.51 1.13
C ALA A 101 -3.57 -8.78 0.25
N ASP A 102 -2.43 -9.47 0.21
CA ASP A 102 -2.19 -10.73 -0.51
C ASP A 102 -1.94 -11.87 0.49
N ASP A 103 -2.72 -12.93 0.43
CA ASP A 103 -2.52 -14.15 1.25
C ASP A 103 -1.51 -15.14 0.63
N GLY A 104 -0.82 -14.74 -0.44
CA GLY A 104 0.11 -15.56 -1.21
C GLY A 104 -0.59 -16.53 -2.17
N ILE A 105 -1.92 -16.45 -2.30
CA ILE A 105 -2.74 -17.35 -3.11
C ILE A 105 -3.60 -16.56 -4.10
N HIS A 106 -4.28 -15.52 -3.63
CA HIS A 106 -5.28 -14.78 -4.39
C HIS A 106 -4.77 -13.44 -4.93
N GLY A 107 -3.56 -13.00 -4.58
CA GLY A 107 -3.07 -11.68 -4.94
C GLY A 107 -3.67 -10.59 -4.06
N GLN A 108 -3.38 -9.32 -4.39
CA GLN A 108 -3.92 -8.16 -3.67
C GLN A 108 -5.44 -8.07 -3.83
N ASN A 109 -6.17 -8.32 -2.76
CA ASN A 109 -7.63 -8.26 -2.73
C ASN A 109 -8.14 -7.39 -1.59
N LEU A 110 -9.44 -7.12 -1.55
CA LEU A 110 -10.09 -6.38 -0.47
C LEU A 110 -10.22 -7.25 0.77
N TRP A 111 -9.72 -6.76 1.89
CA TRP A 111 -9.83 -7.34 3.23
C TRP A 111 -10.59 -6.41 4.16
N LYS A 112 -11.13 -7.00 5.21
CA LYS A 112 -11.66 -6.26 6.34
C LYS A 112 -11.14 -6.82 7.66
N SER A 113 -11.12 -6.00 8.72
CA SER A 113 -10.73 -6.40 10.07
C SER A 113 -11.52 -5.62 11.13
N ASP A 114 -11.89 -6.32 12.20
CA ASP A 114 -12.41 -5.77 13.46
C ASP A 114 -11.31 -5.67 14.55
N GLY A 115 -10.03 -5.83 14.17
CA GLY A 115 -8.90 -5.88 15.10
C GLY A 115 -8.64 -7.26 15.70
N THR A 116 -9.41 -8.28 15.33
CA THR A 116 -9.20 -9.67 15.77
C THR A 116 -8.75 -10.58 14.62
N PRO A 117 -7.99 -11.67 14.90
CA PRO A 117 -7.63 -12.65 13.87
C PRO A 117 -8.85 -13.29 13.18
N GLY A 118 -9.97 -13.44 13.91
CA GLY A 118 -11.20 -14.07 13.42
C GLY A 118 -12.05 -13.16 12.53
N GLY A 119 -12.10 -11.86 12.84
CA GLY A 119 -12.76 -10.85 12.01
C GLY A 119 -11.90 -10.34 10.85
N THR A 120 -10.61 -10.69 10.82
CA THR A 120 -9.71 -10.35 9.71
C THR A 120 -9.82 -11.36 8.57
N MET A 121 -10.48 -10.96 7.47
CA MET A 121 -10.81 -11.84 6.36
C MET A 121 -10.86 -11.13 5.01
N MET A 122 -10.49 -11.85 3.94
CA MET A 122 -10.69 -11.41 2.57
C MET A 122 -12.20 -11.31 2.32
N VAL A 123 -12.64 -10.15 1.83
CA VAL A 123 -14.05 -9.90 1.51
C VAL A 123 -14.44 -10.69 0.27
N LYS A 124 -13.63 -10.63 -0.78
CA LYS A 124 -13.86 -11.33 -2.05
C LYS A 124 -12.56 -11.44 -2.84
N ASP A 125 -12.35 -12.58 -3.48
CA ASP A 125 -11.37 -12.74 -4.56
C ASP A 125 -11.94 -12.08 -5.83
N ILE A 126 -11.51 -10.86 -6.12
CA ILE A 126 -11.96 -10.05 -7.25
C ILE A 126 -11.15 -10.40 -8.52
N ASP A 127 -9.89 -10.82 -8.34
CA ASP A 127 -8.92 -11.11 -9.41
C ASP A 127 -8.65 -12.61 -9.59
N ALA A 128 -9.69 -13.40 -9.91
CA ALA A 128 -9.56 -14.84 -10.20
C ALA A 128 -8.78 -15.18 -11.52
N GLY A 129 -8.03 -14.23 -12.09
CA GLY A 129 -7.26 -14.32 -13.34
C GLY A 129 -5.75 -14.15 -13.11
N ASP A 130 -4.93 -14.43 -14.12
CA ASP A 130 -3.48 -14.63 -14.06
C ASP A 130 -2.61 -13.38 -13.78
N GLY A 131 -2.84 -12.74 -12.62
CA GLY A 131 -1.85 -12.38 -11.60
C GLY A 131 -0.60 -11.60 -12.04
N TYR A 132 -0.72 -10.63 -12.95
CA TYR A 132 0.47 -9.86 -13.34
C TYR A 132 0.25 -8.35 -13.44
N TYR A 133 -0.99 -7.84 -13.45
CA TYR A 133 -1.27 -6.40 -13.59
C TYR A 133 -2.66 -6.01 -13.01
N GLY A 134 -3.15 -6.73 -12.00
CA GLY A 134 -4.43 -6.46 -11.34
C GLY A 134 -4.20 -5.97 -9.93
N GLY A 135 -4.90 -4.91 -9.53
CA GLY A 135 -4.76 -4.28 -8.22
C GLY A 135 -6.00 -3.48 -7.86
N ILE A 136 -6.31 -3.46 -6.57
CA ILE A 136 -7.29 -2.56 -5.99
C ILE A 136 -6.53 -1.30 -5.56
N ASP A 137 -6.96 -0.16 -6.09
CA ASP A 137 -6.42 1.15 -5.77
C ASP A 137 -7.54 2.00 -5.13
N ASP A 138 -7.15 3.01 -4.33
CA ASP A 138 -8.01 4.06 -3.77
C ASP A 138 -9.26 3.56 -3.00
N LEU A 139 -9.12 3.30 -1.70
CA LEU A 139 -10.27 2.96 -0.85
C LEU A 139 -10.88 4.22 -0.22
N VAL A 140 -12.17 4.45 -0.50
CA VAL A 140 -12.92 5.60 0.04
C VAL A 140 -14.20 5.12 0.70
N ALA A 141 -14.40 5.50 1.96
CA ALA A 141 -15.64 5.24 2.68
C ALA A 141 -16.75 6.17 2.18
N VAL A 142 -17.92 5.61 1.87
CA VAL A 142 -19.12 6.35 1.47
C VAL A 142 -20.31 5.70 2.18
N GLY A 143 -20.84 6.38 3.20
CA GLY A 143 -21.81 5.79 4.12
C GLY A 143 -21.27 4.49 4.74
N ASP A 144 -22.05 3.41 4.66
CA ASP A 144 -21.69 2.08 5.18
C ASP A 144 -20.91 1.21 4.18
N SER A 145 -20.42 1.77 3.08
CA SER A 145 -19.75 1.05 2.00
C SER A 145 -18.36 1.60 1.72
N VAL A 146 -17.49 0.78 1.15
CA VAL A 146 -16.22 1.21 0.57
C VAL A 146 -16.32 1.22 -0.95
N PHE A 147 -15.90 2.31 -1.56
CA PHE A 147 -15.66 2.41 -2.99
C PHE A 147 -14.17 2.27 -3.28
N PHE A 148 -13.86 1.66 -4.41
CA PHE A 148 -12.49 1.45 -4.85
C PHE A 148 -12.41 1.26 -6.35
N THR A 149 -11.21 1.41 -6.90
CA THR A 149 -10.96 1.12 -8.30
C THR A 149 -10.24 -0.21 -8.46
N VAL A 150 -10.51 -0.90 -9.56
CA VAL A 150 -9.83 -2.15 -9.91
C VAL A 150 -9.21 -1.99 -11.29
N SER A 151 -7.88 -2.02 -11.32
CA SER A 151 -7.10 -1.98 -12.55
C SER A 151 -6.95 -3.41 -13.10
N HIS A 152 -7.10 -3.60 -14.42
CA HIS A 152 -6.79 -4.88 -15.07
C HIS A 152 -5.88 -4.62 -16.27
N GLY A 153 -4.56 -4.77 -16.12
CA GLY A 153 -3.43 -4.70 -17.09
C GLY A 153 -3.51 -4.09 -18.49
N ASP A 154 -4.65 -4.18 -19.18
CA ASP A 154 -4.96 -3.59 -20.48
C ASP A 154 -6.15 -2.59 -20.45
N SER A 155 -6.85 -2.41 -19.32
CA SER A 155 -7.95 -1.44 -19.12
C SER A 155 -7.62 -0.44 -18.02
N GLY A 156 -8.16 0.79 -18.12
CA GLY A 156 -8.18 1.73 -17.00
C GLY A 156 -9.01 1.18 -15.83
N GLY A 157 -8.85 1.77 -14.64
CA GLY A 157 -9.57 1.38 -13.44
C GLY A 157 -11.08 1.27 -13.65
N GLU A 158 -11.69 0.23 -13.11
CA GLU A 158 -13.15 0.05 -13.05
C GLU A 158 -13.65 0.46 -11.66
N LEU A 159 -14.80 1.14 -11.55
CA LEU A 159 -15.36 1.54 -10.25
C LEU A 159 -16.10 0.37 -9.58
N TRP A 160 -15.73 0.04 -8.36
CA TRP A 160 -16.34 -1.00 -7.54
C TRP A 160 -16.84 -0.42 -6.21
N THR A 161 -17.75 -1.16 -5.58
CA THR A 161 -18.23 -0.89 -4.22
C THR A 161 -18.33 -2.20 -3.44
N SER A 162 -18.27 -2.12 -2.11
CA SER A 162 -18.46 -3.24 -1.20
C SER A 162 -19.12 -2.82 0.12
N ASP A 163 -20.08 -3.62 0.57
CA ASP A 163 -20.66 -3.58 1.93
C ASP A 163 -19.88 -4.46 2.94
N GLY A 164 -18.68 -4.91 2.57
CA GLY A 164 -17.89 -5.84 3.36
C GLY A 164 -18.34 -7.30 3.28
N THR A 165 -19.23 -7.65 2.35
CA THR A 165 -19.62 -9.04 2.06
C THR A 165 -19.24 -9.45 0.62
N PRO A 166 -19.00 -10.75 0.36
CA PRO A 166 -18.77 -11.22 -1.02
C PRO A 166 -19.93 -10.91 -1.98
N GLY A 167 -21.16 -10.84 -1.45
CA GLY A 167 -22.39 -10.61 -2.21
C GLY A 167 -22.61 -9.14 -2.58
N GLY A 168 -22.28 -8.21 -1.67
CA GLY A 168 -22.35 -6.77 -1.90
C GLY A 168 -21.09 -6.16 -2.52
N THR A 169 -20.04 -6.96 -2.76
CA THR A 169 -18.86 -6.51 -3.52
C THR A 169 -19.10 -6.61 -5.02
N LEU A 170 -19.36 -5.48 -5.67
CA LEU A 170 -19.90 -5.40 -7.02
C LEU A 170 -19.17 -4.37 -7.88
N LEU A 171 -19.00 -4.70 -9.17
CA LEU A 171 -18.63 -3.75 -10.20
C LEU A 171 -19.79 -2.79 -10.40
N VAL A 172 -19.56 -1.51 -10.14
CA VAL A 172 -20.55 -0.45 -10.31
C VAL A 172 -20.67 -0.11 -11.80
N ARG A 173 -19.56 0.37 -12.40
CA ARG A 173 -19.54 0.78 -13.80
C ARG A 173 -18.12 0.76 -14.36
N ARG A 174 -18.02 0.35 -15.63
CA ARG A 174 -16.83 0.59 -16.46
C ARG A 174 -17.00 1.91 -17.18
N ILE A 175 -16.09 2.85 -16.95
CA ILE A 175 -16.19 4.21 -17.48
C ILE A 175 -15.26 4.38 -18.69
N GLY A 176 -13.97 4.04 -18.56
CA GLY A 176 -13.01 4.13 -19.67
C GLY A 176 -13.17 3.08 -20.78
N THR A 177 -13.04 3.51 -22.04
CA THR A 177 -13.17 2.65 -23.24
C THR A 177 -11.86 2.39 -24.01
N SER A 178 -10.76 3.06 -23.67
CA SER A 178 -9.45 2.85 -24.29
C SER A 178 -8.27 2.96 -23.32
N GLY A 179 -7.60 1.83 -23.11
CA GLY A 179 -6.26 1.60 -22.52
C GLY A 179 -5.51 2.74 -21.79
N TYR A 180 -5.04 2.38 -20.59
CA TYR A 180 -4.05 3.03 -19.72
C TYR A 180 -4.40 4.35 -19.02
N TYR A 181 -5.25 5.23 -19.57
CA TYR A 181 -5.57 6.52 -18.94
C TYR A 181 -7.06 6.83 -19.13
N GLY A 182 -7.81 6.98 -18.04
CA GLY A 182 -9.27 7.24 -18.06
C GLY A 182 -10.14 6.38 -17.13
N GLY A 183 -9.54 5.75 -16.11
CA GLY A 183 -10.33 5.19 -15.00
C GLY A 183 -10.77 6.30 -14.02
N PRO A 184 -11.67 5.99 -13.06
CA PRO A 184 -11.92 6.87 -11.92
C PRO A 184 -10.63 7.23 -11.17
N SER A 185 -10.51 8.48 -10.76
CA SER A 185 -9.44 9.05 -9.94
C SER A 185 -10.02 10.10 -8.99
N ASP A 186 -9.25 10.49 -7.97
CA ASP A 186 -9.61 11.56 -7.02
C ASP A 186 -10.98 11.32 -6.36
N LEU A 187 -11.18 10.11 -5.83
CA LEU A 187 -12.43 9.68 -5.23
C LEU A 187 -12.68 10.43 -3.90
N VAL A 188 -13.85 11.07 -3.78
CA VAL A 188 -14.24 11.82 -2.58
C VAL A 188 -15.70 11.58 -2.25
N ALA A 189 -15.97 11.33 -0.97
CA ALA A 189 -17.33 11.21 -0.46
C ALA A 189 -17.91 12.59 -0.12
N VAL A 190 -19.12 12.88 -0.59
CA VAL A 190 -19.94 14.00 -0.10
C VAL A 190 -21.26 13.41 0.39
N GLY A 191 -21.37 13.25 1.71
CA GLY A 191 -22.44 12.44 2.30
C GLY A 191 -22.40 11.00 1.78
N ASP A 192 -23.56 10.50 1.33
CA ASP A 192 -23.71 9.14 0.78
C ASP A 192 -23.42 9.05 -0.73
N THR A 193 -22.83 10.09 -1.32
CA THR A 193 -22.54 10.16 -2.76
C THR A 193 -21.04 10.21 -3.00
N LEU A 194 -20.55 9.37 -3.91
CA LEU A 194 -19.18 9.42 -4.37
C LEU A 194 -19.04 10.39 -5.55
N PHE A 195 -18.10 11.33 -5.45
CA PHE A 195 -17.59 12.13 -6.55
C PHE A 195 -16.20 11.66 -6.96
N PHE A 196 -15.88 11.78 -8.24
CA PHE A 196 -14.58 11.40 -8.79
C PHE A 196 -14.39 11.99 -10.18
N SER A 197 -13.15 12.02 -10.64
CA SER A 197 -12.78 12.38 -12.01
C SER A 197 -12.68 11.13 -12.88
N ALA A 198 -13.17 11.17 -14.12
CA ALA A 198 -13.01 10.06 -15.06
C ALA A 198 -13.18 10.46 -16.52
N ASP A 199 -12.57 9.68 -17.43
CA ASP A 199 -12.70 9.83 -18.89
C ASP A 199 -13.47 8.66 -19.51
N ASP A 200 -14.62 8.95 -20.12
CA ASP A 200 -15.42 7.95 -20.86
C ASP A 200 -14.89 7.63 -22.27
N GLY A 201 -13.81 8.31 -22.65
CA GLY A 201 -13.19 8.29 -23.96
C GLY A 201 -13.94 9.13 -24.98
N VAL A 202 -14.93 9.93 -24.61
CA VAL A 202 -15.67 10.85 -25.49
C VAL A 202 -15.44 12.30 -25.09
N HIS A 203 -15.52 12.60 -23.79
CA HIS A 203 -15.51 13.97 -23.27
C HIS A 203 -14.16 14.38 -22.68
N GLY A 204 -13.24 13.42 -22.43
CA GLY A 204 -12.04 13.69 -21.64
C GLY A 204 -12.32 13.49 -20.16
N GLU A 205 -11.39 13.90 -19.31
CA GLU A 205 -11.52 13.78 -17.85
C GLU A 205 -12.51 14.81 -17.32
N GLU A 206 -13.64 14.33 -16.78
CA GLU A 206 -14.76 15.17 -16.35
C GLU A 206 -15.20 14.78 -14.93
N LEU A 207 -16.10 15.57 -14.34
CA LEU A 207 -16.65 15.29 -13.02
C LEU A 207 -17.75 14.23 -13.11
N TRP A 208 -17.64 13.18 -12.31
CA TRP A 208 -18.63 12.11 -12.19
C TRP A 208 -19.14 11.98 -10.76
N THR A 209 -20.32 11.39 -10.66
CA THR A 209 -20.95 11.03 -9.39
C THR A 209 -21.42 9.57 -9.43
N SER A 210 -21.55 8.93 -8.26
CA SER A 210 -22.08 7.58 -8.11
C SER A 210 -22.78 7.37 -6.76
N ASP A 211 -23.93 6.70 -6.79
CA ASP A 211 -24.67 6.21 -5.62
C ASP A 211 -24.39 4.72 -5.32
N GLY A 212 -23.36 4.14 -5.97
CA GLY A 212 -23.05 2.71 -5.88
C GLY A 212 -23.82 1.83 -6.86
N THR A 213 -24.77 2.40 -7.62
CA THR A 213 -25.50 1.68 -8.67
C THR A 213 -25.01 2.10 -10.05
N ARG A 214 -25.06 1.16 -11.00
CA ARG A 214 -24.73 1.47 -12.40
C ARG A 214 -25.57 2.61 -12.99
N ALA A 215 -26.82 2.76 -12.54
CA ALA A 215 -27.75 3.78 -13.04
C ALA A 215 -27.46 5.17 -12.45
N GLY A 216 -27.07 5.24 -11.18
CA GLY A 216 -26.68 6.48 -10.51
C GLY A 216 -25.23 6.89 -10.75
N THR A 217 -24.40 6.05 -11.36
CA THR A 217 -23.07 6.47 -11.84
C THR A 217 -23.17 7.25 -13.14
N VAL A 218 -23.03 8.58 -13.10
CA VAL A 218 -23.21 9.48 -14.25
C VAL A 218 -22.20 10.62 -14.25
N MET A 219 -21.89 11.15 -15.44
CA MET A 219 -21.14 12.40 -15.56
C MET A 219 -22.05 13.53 -15.08
N VAL A 220 -21.52 14.39 -14.21
CA VAL A 220 -22.26 15.52 -13.65
C VAL A 220 -22.36 16.63 -14.68
N LYS A 221 -21.23 17.02 -15.27
CA LYS A 221 -21.13 18.08 -16.27
C LYS A 221 -19.88 17.88 -17.12
N ASP A 222 -20.02 18.20 -18.40
CA ASP A 222 -18.92 18.36 -19.35
C ASP A 222 -18.41 19.80 -19.20
N ILE A 223 -17.30 19.98 -18.49
CA ILE A 223 -16.70 21.27 -18.15
C ILE A 223 -15.65 21.64 -19.19
N GLY A 224 -14.77 20.70 -19.54
CA GLY A 224 -13.63 20.94 -20.42
C GLY A 224 -14.03 21.09 -21.89
N SER A 225 -13.10 21.62 -22.70
CA SER A 225 -13.32 21.82 -24.14
C SER A 225 -13.27 20.52 -24.99
N GLY A 226 -13.07 19.36 -24.37
CA GLY A 226 -13.01 18.05 -25.03
C GLY A 226 -11.85 17.88 -26.03
N SER A 227 -10.82 18.74 -26.01
CA SER A 227 -9.66 18.63 -26.89
C SER A 227 -8.79 17.42 -26.51
N ARG A 228 -9.06 16.30 -27.19
CA ARG A 228 -8.37 15.00 -27.11
C ARG A 228 -6.86 15.00 -27.37
N ASN A 229 -6.25 16.15 -27.59
CA ASN A 229 -4.88 16.29 -28.10
C ASN A 229 -3.92 16.96 -27.13
N ASP A 230 -4.40 17.30 -25.94
CA ASP A 230 -3.64 18.06 -24.98
C ASP A 230 -3.02 17.04 -24.01
N TYR A 231 -1.68 17.02 -23.97
CA TYR A 231 -0.92 16.12 -23.10
C TYR A 231 -1.12 16.44 -21.60
N TYR A 232 -1.80 17.56 -21.32
CA TYR A 232 -2.16 18.05 -20.01
C TYR A 232 -3.69 17.99 -19.91
N SER A 233 -4.20 16.98 -19.22
CA SER A 233 -5.62 16.91 -18.84
C SER A 233 -5.82 17.90 -17.69
N TYR A 234 -6.66 18.91 -17.89
CA TYR A 234 -7.09 19.86 -16.84
C TYR A 234 -8.53 19.56 -16.42
N GLY A 235 -8.88 18.27 -16.38
CA GLY A 235 -10.14 17.82 -15.79
C GLY A 235 -10.20 18.15 -14.30
N PRO A 236 -11.35 17.90 -13.64
CA PRO A 236 -11.52 18.17 -12.23
C PRO A 236 -10.41 17.56 -11.36
N GLN A 237 -9.83 18.36 -10.47
CA GLN A 237 -8.74 17.98 -9.57
C GLN A 237 -8.96 18.59 -8.17
N GLU A 238 -8.28 18.05 -7.17
CA GLU A 238 -8.37 18.49 -5.77
C GLU A 238 -9.82 18.47 -5.25
N LEU A 239 -10.55 17.40 -5.57
CA LEU A 239 -11.90 17.21 -5.07
C LEU A 239 -11.89 17.30 -3.54
N THR A 240 -12.72 18.17 -2.99
CA THR A 240 -12.77 18.47 -1.55
C THR A 240 -14.21 18.65 -1.11
N ALA A 241 -14.65 17.84 -0.16
CA ALA A 241 -15.97 17.99 0.44
C ALA A 241 -15.95 19.11 1.48
N VAL A 242 -16.87 20.07 1.37
CA VAL A 242 -17.15 21.11 2.38
C VAL A 242 -18.63 21.03 2.70
N GLY A 243 -18.96 20.42 3.84
CA GLY A 243 -20.35 20.08 4.18
C GLY A 243 -21.04 19.23 3.10
N SER A 244 -22.09 19.77 2.45
CA SER A 244 -22.83 19.10 1.37
C SER A 244 -22.41 19.53 -0.03
N THR A 245 -21.34 20.30 -0.18
CA THR A 245 -20.88 20.85 -1.45
C THR A 245 -19.50 20.29 -1.77
N LEU A 246 -19.34 19.82 -3.00
CA LEU A 246 -18.02 19.49 -3.53
C LEU A 246 -17.37 20.76 -4.06
N PHE A 247 -16.14 21.04 -3.65
CA PHE A 247 -15.23 21.99 -4.29
C PHE A 247 -14.15 21.23 -5.05
N PHE A 248 -13.66 21.82 -6.13
CA PHE A 248 -12.61 21.24 -6.96
C PHE A 248 -12.04 22.32 -7.87
N THR A 249 -10.93 22.02 -8.52
CA THR A 249 -10.34 22.88 -9.56
C THR A 249 -10.63 22.31 -10.94
N ALA A 250 -10.91 23.17 -11.92
CA ALA A 250 -11.14 22.74 -13.30
C ALA A 250 -10.90 23.88 -14.28
N ASP A 251 -10.60 23.53 -15.53
CA ASP A 251 -10.45 24.46 -16.66
C ASP A 251 -11.54 24.24 -17.71
N ASP A 252 -12.34 25.27 -17.99
CA ASP A 252 -13.39 25.24 -19.02
C ASP A 252 -12.89 25.62 -20.42
N GLY A 253 -11.58 25.86 -20.55
CA GLY A 253 -10.92 26.31 -21.77
C GLY A 253 -11.11 27.80 -22.09
N ALA A 254 -11.78 28.56 -21.24
CA ALA A 254 -12.00 29.99 -21.38
C ALA A 254 -11.38 30.81 -20.23
N HIS A 255 -11.34 30.24 -19.02
CA HIS A 255 -10.90 30.94 -17.82
C HIS A 255 -9.62 30.35 -17.18
N GLY A 256 -9.02 29.32 -17.80
CA GLY A 256 -7.94 28.56 -17.16
C GLY A 256 -8.45 27.75 -15.95
N GLN A 257 -7.52 27.16 -15.19
CA GLN A 257 -7.84 26.39 -13.99
C GLN A 257 -8.25 27.33 -12.84
N GLU A 258 -9.52 27.24 -12.47
CA GLU A 258 -10.18 28.06 -11.45
C GLU A 258 -10.87 27.19 -10.39
N LEU A 259 -11.42 27.83 -9.35
CA LEU A 259 -12.21 27.16 -8.31
C LEU A 259 -13.65 26.93 -8.78
N TRP A 260 -14.11 25.68 -8.68
CA TRP A 260 -15.46 25.25 -9.00
C TRP A 260 -16.14 24.60 -7.80
N ARG A 261 -17.47 24.56 -7.85
CA ARG A 261 -18.29 23.82 -6.90
C ARG A 261 -19.34 22.97 -7.60
N SER A 262 -19.84 21.95 -6.92
CA SER A 262 -20.94 21.09 -7.38
C SER A 262 -21.83 20.62 -6.22
N ASP A 263 -23.13 20.50 -6.49
CA ASP A 263 -24.12 19.86 -5.63
C ASP A 263 -24.50 18.44 -6.13
N GLY A 264 -23.77 17.92 -7.12
CA GLY A 264 -24.09 16.66 -7.80
C GLY A 264 -24.97 16.79 -9.03
N THR A 265 -25.42 18.00 -9.36
CA THR A 265 -26.22 18.27 -10.56
C THR A 265 -25.49 19.16 -11.55
N ALA A 266 -25.72 18.94 -12.85
CA ALA A 266 -25.15 19.77 -13.92
C ALA A 266 -25.43 21.28 -13.75
N ALA A 267 -26.59 21.62 -13.15
CA ALA A 267 -27.01 23.01 -12.94
C ALA A 267 -26.31 23.65 -11.72
N GLY A 268 -26.04 22.86 -10.67
CA GLY A 268 -25.29 23.29 -9.50
C GLY A 268 -23.77 23.22 -9.68
N THR A 269 -23.27 22.58 -10.75
CA THR A 269 -21.85 22.59 -11.10
C THR A 269 -21.46 23.89 -11.81
N VAL A 270 -20.83 24.80 -11.08
CA VAL A 270 -20.49 26.15 -11.55
C VAL A 270 -19.12 26.60 -11.05
N MET A 271 -18.44 27.42 -11.84
CA MET A 271 -17.28 28.18 -11.38
C MET A 271 -17.71 29.10 -10.25
N VAL A 272 -16.94 29.12 -9.18
CA VAL A 272 -17.21 29.95 -8.00
C VAL A 272 -16.89 31.40 -8.31
N LYS A 273 -15.70 31.64 -8.87
CA LYS A 273 -15.15 32.94 -9.21
C LYS A 273 -14.03 32.77 -10.22
N ASP A 274 -13.96 33.69 -11.18
CA ASP A 274 -12.80 33.88 -12.06
C ASP A 274 -11.78 34.72 -11.28
N VAL A 275 -10.90 34.05 -10.51
CA VAL A 275 -9.99 34.72 -9.57
C VAL A 275 -8.89 35.46 -10.33
N PHE A 276 -8.39 34.88 -11.43
CA PHE A 276 -7.45 35.54 -12.33
C PHE A 276 -8.09 35.77 -13.71
N PRO A 277 -8.71 36.95 -13.94
CA PRO A 277 -9.48 37.20 -15.15
C PRO A 277 -8.74 36.95 -16.46
N GLY A 278 -9.37 36.17 -17.35
CA GLY A 278 -8.86 35.82 -18.67
C GLY A 278 -8.58 34.33 -18.80
N ASP A 279 -7.76 33.91 -19.75
CA ASP A 279 -7.39 32.51 -19.96
C ASP A 279 -6.22 32.04 -19.07
N TYR A 280 -5.94 32.78 -18.00
CA TYR A 280 -4.84 32.49 -17.08
C TYR A 280 -5.35 31.77 -15.84
N ALA A 281 -4.76 30.64 -15.48
CA ALA A 281 -5.09 29.94 -14.26
C ALA A 281 -4.71 30.75 -13.00
N SER A 282 -5.67 30.93 -12.09
CA SER A 282 -5.41 31.29 -10.69
C SER A 282 -4.68 30.19 -9.91
N GLY A 283 -4.77 28.94 -10.39
CA GLY A 283 -4.11 27.78 -9.82
C GLY A 283 -4.45 27.57 -8.34
N PRO A 284 -5.74 27.35 -7.99
CA PRO A 284 -6.10 27.01 -6.63
C PRO A 284 -5.42 25.70 -6.22
N GLU A 285 -4.79 25.67 -5.06
CA GLU A 285 -4.07 24.49 -4.55
C GLU A 285 -4.31 24.35 -3.04
N GLY A 286 -4.27 23.12 -2.53
CA GLY A 286 -4.36 22.83 -1.10
C GLY A 286 -5.73 23.10 -0.50
N LEU A 287 -6.79 22.73 -1.22
CA LEU A 287 -8.18 22.90 -0.77
C LEU A 287 -8.44 22.13 0.54
N VAL A 288 -8.94 22.85 1.57
CA VAL A 288 -9.25 22.27 2.89
C VAL A 288 -10.54 22.87 3.46
N ASP A 289 -11.42 22.02 3.99
CA ASP A 289 -12.56 22.45 4.79
C ASP A 289 -12.10 22.85 6.21
N VAL A 290 -12.33 24.11 6.59
CA VAL A 290 -12.08 24.63 7.93
C VAL A 290 -13.39 25.18 8.47
N GLY A 291 -14.06 24.38 9.31
CA GLY A 291 -15.30 24.79 9.96
C GLY A 291 -16.45 25.12 9.00
N GLY A 292 -16.48 24.54 7.79
CA GLY A 292 -17.49 24.80 6.76
C GLY A 292 -17.12 25.91 5.77
N THR A 293 -15.91 26.47 5.88
CA THR A 293 -15.36 27.44 4.91
C THR A 293 -14.19 26.78 4.19
N LEU A 294 -14.14 26.88 2.86
CA LEU A 294 -13.01 26.38 2.10
C LEU A 294 -11.84 27.35 2.25
N PHE A 295 -10.67 26.85 2.63
CA PHE A 295 -9.39 27.55 2.55
C PHE A 295 -8.54 26.94 1.44
N PHE A 296 -7.79 27.77 0.73
CA PHE A 296 -6.93 27.35 -0.37
C PHE A 296 -5.87 28.42 -0.69
N SER A 297 -4.85 28.05 -1.46
CA SER A 297 -3.87 28.98 -2.02
C SER A 297 -4.27 29.35 -3.44
N ALA A 298 -4.21 30.63 -3.83
CA ALA A 298 -4.44 31.07 -5.22
C ALA A 298 -3.76 32.41 -5.53
N ARG A 299 -3.65 32.75 -6.82
CA ARG A 299 -3.17 34.06 -7.31
C ARG A 299 -4.22 34.76 -8.16
N ASP A 300 -4.27 36.09 -8.11
CA ASP A 300 -5.26 36.93 -8.83
C ASP A 300 -4.64 37.79 -9.96
N GLY A 301 -3.34 37.63 -10.22
CA GLY A 301 -2.58 38.42 -11.19
C GLY A 301 -2.11 39.79 -10.68
N VAL A 302 -2.48 40.17 -9.45
CA VAL A 302 -1.97 41.34 -8.72
C VAL A 302 -1.00 40.89 -7.63
N HIS A 303 -1.37 39.83 -6.91
CA HIS A 303 -0.62 39.19 -5.83
C HIS A 303 -0.02 37.85 -6.30
N GLY A 304 0.97 37.34 -5.57
CA GLY A 304 1.42 35.96 -5.76
C GLY A 304 0.40 34.94 -5.24
N ALA A 305 0.85 33.69 -5.07
CA ALA A 305 0.02 32.67 -4.44
C ALA A 305 -0.07 32.93 -2.94
N GLU A 306 -1.27 33.33 -2.49
CA GLU A 306 -1.60 33.77 -1.13
C GLU A 306 -2.77 32.96 -0.57
N LEU A 307 -3.16 33.20 0.68
CA LEU A 307 -4.28 32.50 1.33
C LEU A 307 -5.64 33.09 0.90
N TRP A 308 -6.54 32.23 0.45
CA TRP A 308 -7.90 32.57 0.05
C TRP A 308 -8.93 31.73 0.81
N THR A 309 -10.14 32.29 0.93
CA THR A 309 -11.31 31.56 1.43
C THR A 309 -12.48 31.61 0.46
N SER A 310 -13.37 30.63 0.55
CA SER A 310 -14.64 30.60 -0.17
C SER A 310 -15.77 29.99 0.67
N ASP A 311 -16.94 30.65 0.66
CA ASP A 311 -18.24 30.06 1.08
C ASP A 311 -19.00 29.39 -0.09
N GLY A 312 -18.33 29.29 -1.25
CA GLY A 312 -18.88 28.81 -2.51
C GLY A 312 -19.48 29.89 -3.40
N THR A 313 -19.65 31.12 -2.93
CA THR A 313 -20.19 32.23 -3.74
C THR A 313 -19.08 33.18 -4.19
N ASP A 314 -19.29 33.86 -5.33
CA ASP A 314 -18.34 34.88 -5.81
C ASP A 314 -18.07 36.00 -4.78
N ALA A 315 -19.11 36.40 -4.03
CA ALA A 315 -19.02 37.45 -3.01
C ALA A 315 -18.30 36.99 -1.74
N GLY A 316 -18.47 35.73 -1.35
CA GLY A 316 -17.75 35.12 -0.23
C GLY A 316 -16.43 34.47 -0.61
N THR A 317 -15.93 34.72 -1.83
CA THR A 317 -14.62 34.26 -2.30
C THR A 317 -13.64 35.41 -2.40
N GLY A 318 -12.57 35.38 -1.61
CA GLY A 318 -11.64 36.49 -1.51
C GLY A 318 -10.31 36.14 -0.86
N LEU A 319 -9.31 36.96 -1.17
CA LEU A 319 -8.02 36.99 -0.51
C LEU A 319 -8.23 37.26 0.98
N VAL A 320 -7.62 36.45 1.84
CA VAL A 320 -7.68 36.64 3.29
C VAL A 320 -6.69 37.73 3.71
N GLU A 321 -5.42 37.55 3.33
CA GLU A 321 -4.34 38.48 3.61
C GLU A 321 -3.24 38.34 2.54
N ASP A 322 -2.65 39.46 2.11
CA ASP A 322 -1.43 39.50 1.31
C ASP A 322 -0.21 39.28 2.22
N VAL A 323 -0.03 38.03 2.68
CA VAL A 323 1.00 37.64 3.67
C VAL A 323 2.39 38.04 3.17
N ARG A 324 2.62 37.95 1.85
CA ARG A 324 3.86 38.42 1.22
C ARG A 324 3.60 39.59 0.26
N PRO A 325 3.71 40.84 0.73
CA PRO A 325 3.27 42.02 0.00
C PRO A 325 3.68 42.11 -1.48
N GLY A 326 2.70 42.36 -2.34
CA GLY A 326 2.89 42.61 -3.77
C GLY A 326 2.94 41.33 -4.60
N VAL A 327 3.86 41.26 -5.57
CA VAL A 327 3.93 40.12 -6.53
C VAL A 327 4.65 38.88 -5.96
N GLY A 328 5.07 38.93 -4.69
CA GLY A 328 5.65 37.79 -4.00
C GLY A 328 4.56 36.76 -3.70
N ALA A 329 4.93 35.47 -3.63
CA ALA A 329 4.04 34.42 -3.14
C ALA A 329 4.46 33.99 -1.74
N SER A 330 3.52 33.94 -0.80
CA SER A 330 3.71 33.38 0.53
C SER A 330 3.66 31.85 0.54
N ARG A 331 3.05 31.24 -0.49
CA ARG A 331 2.93 29.79 -0.69
C ARG A 331 2.35 29.07 0.56
N PRO A 332 1.10 29.39 0.96
CA PRO A 332 0.43 28.66 2.03
C PRO A 332 0.41 27.16 1.73
N ARG A 333 0.78 26.35 2.71
CA ARG A 333 0.90 24.89 2.56
C ARG A 333 0.61 24.18 3.87
N TYR A 334 0.24 22.90 3.78
CA TYR A 334 -0.12 22.06 4.92
C TYR A 334 -1.29 22.62 5.74
N LEU A 335 -2.25 23.23 5.05
CA LEU A 335 -3.48 23.72 5.65
C LEU A 335 -4.14 22.61 6.48
N THR A 336 -4.33 22.87 7.76
CA THR A 336 -4.87 21.92 8.73
C THR A 336 -5.92 22.62 9.56
N ALA A 337 -7.14 22.08 9.56
CA ALA A 337 -8.22 22.60 10.38
C ALA A 337 -8.05 22.19 11.85
N VAL A 338 -8.08 23.16 12.75
CA VAL A 338 -8.21 22.97 14.20
C VAL A 338 -9.48 23.72 14.63
N GLY A 339 -10.59 23.00 14.76
CA GLY A 339 -11.90 23.61 14.94
C GLY A 339 -12.27 24.50 13.75
N ALA A 340 -12.43 25.81 13.99
CA ALA A 340 -12.73 26.82 12.96
C ALA A 340 -11.50 27.64 12.54
N THR A 341 -10.29 27.23 12.95
CA THR A 341 -9.04 27.93 12.65
C THR A 341 -8.20 27.09 11.70
N ALA A 342 -7.70 27.71 10.63
CA ALA A 342 -6.72 27.11 9.74
C ALA A 342 -5.32 27.32 10.30
N PHE A 343 -4.52 26.26 10.40
CA PHE A 343 -3.09 26.34 10.64
C PHE A 343 -2.34 25.96 9.37
N PHE A 344 -1.28 26.69 9.03
CA PHE A 344 -0.53 26.49 7.79
C PHE A 344 0.88 27.08 7.89
N PHE A 345 1.75 26.68 6.97
CA PHE A 345 3.06 27.32 6.80
C PHE A 345 3.02 28.30 5.63
N ALA A 346 3.64 29.48 5.80
CA ALA A 346 3.78 30.50 4.76
C ALA A 346 5.05 31.34 4.96
N ASP A 347 5.56 31.94 3.87
CA ASP A 347 6.74 32.81 3.84
C ASP A 347 6.34 34.29 3.60
N ASP A 348 6.44 35.12 4.63
CA ASP A 348 6.18 36.57 4.57
C ASP A 348 7.32 37.39 3.92
N GLY A 349 8.35 36.72 3.40
CA GLY A 349 9.57 37.32 2.87
C GLY A 349 10.72 37.37 3.88
N SER A 350 10.49 37.03 5.15
CA SER A 350 11.52 36.86 6.18
C SER A 350 11.90 35.39 6.43
N GLY A 351 11.17 34.45 5.85
CA GLY A 351 11.32 33.01 6.05
C GLY A 351 9.98 32.33 6.30
N THR A 352 9.98 30.99 6.29
CA THR A 352 8.79 30.19 6.61
C THR A 352 8.42 30.36 8.09
N ALA A 353 7.13 30.57 8.35
CA ALA A 353 6.58 30.59 9.69
C ALA A 353 5.32 29.72 9.76
N LEU A 354 4.94 29.32 10.98
CA LEU A 354 3.62 28.80 11.28
C LEU A 354 2.66 29.99 11.40
N TRP A 355 1.51 29.89 10.74
CA TRP A 355 0.44 30.87 10.75
C TRP A 355 -0.86 30.23 11.19
N SER A 356 -1.75 31.04 11.75
CA SER A 356 -3.14 30.70 12.01
C SER A 356 -4.07 31.71 11.34
N SER A 357 -5.26 31.27 10.92
CA SER A 357 -6.27 32.14 10.31
C SER A 357 -7.68 31.68 10.64
N ASP A 358 -8.55 32.65 10.98
CA ASP A 358 -10.01 32.44 11.07
C ASP A 358 -10.75 32.76 9.75
N GLY A 359 -10.00 33.04 8.67
CA GLY A 359 -10.52 33.42 7.37
C GLY A 359 -10.70 34.93 7.18
N SER A 360 -10.31 35.74 8.15
CA SER A 360 -10.26 37.20 8.04
C SER A 360 -8.83 37.73 8.07
N GLU A 361 -8.60 38.89 7.44
CA GLU A 361 -7.30 39.61 7.52
C GLU A 361 -6.89 39.86 8.98
N ALA A 362 -7.82 40.31 9.83
CA ALA A 362 -7.51 40.63 11.23
C ALA A 362 -7.24 39.39 12.11
N GLY A 363 -7.79 38.24 11.74
CA GLY A 363 -7.60 36.96 12.42
C GLY A 363 -6.52 36.09 11.78
N THR A 364 -5.79 36.60 10.78
CA THR A 364 -4.64 35.92 10.19
C THR A 364 -3.37 36.41 10.87
N LEU A 365 -2.71 35.50 11.59
CA LEU A 365 -1.65 35.84 12.54
C LEU A 365 -0.46 34.90 12.37
N LYS A 366 0.73 35.49 12.34
CA LYS A 366 2.00 34.77 12.47
C LYS A 366 2.10 34.21 13.89
N VAL A 367 2.21 32.89 14.01
CA VAL A 367 2.33 32.21 15.30
C VAL A 367 3.78 32.19 15.77
N THR A 368 4.67 31.65 14.94
CA THR A 368 6.11 31.63 15.20
C THR A 368 6.89 31.35 13.91
N ASP A 369 8.10 31.88 13.81
CA ASP A 369 9.06 31.44 12.80
C ASP A 369 9.42 29.97 13.01
N VAL A 370 9.60 29.22 11.92
CA VAL A 370 9.98 27.81 11.95
C VAL A 370 11.11 27.53 10.95
N GLY A 371 12.04 26.64 11.29
CA GLY A 371 12.99 26.03 10.34
C GLY A 371 13.74 26.97 9.38
N ALA A 372 14.91 27.48 9.80
CA ALA A 372 15.81 28.27 8.95
C ALA A 372 16.77 27.44 8.05
N SER A 373 16.74 26.10 8.13
CA SER A 373 17.69 25.26 7.39
C SER A 373 17.12 24.85 6.03
N GLY A 374 17.47 25.61 4.98
CA GLY A 374 17.09 25.37 3.58
C GLY A 374 17.69 24.10 2.94
N TYR A 375 17.64 22.97 3.63
CA TYR A 375 18.23 21.69 3.23
C TYR A 375 17.42 20.47 3.69
N TYR A 376 16.10 20.52 3.66
CA TYR A 376 15.30 19.29 3.66
C TYR A 376 14.25 19.38 2.57
N TYR A 377 13.97 18.23 1.94
CA TYR A 377 12.88 18.11 1.01
C TYR A 377 11.61 18.44 1.79
N GLU A 378 11.14 19.67 1.59
CA GLU A 378 10.03 20.30 2.29
C GLU A 378 8.72 19.50 2.17
N ASP A 379 8.67 18.50 1.28
CA ASP A 379 7.52 17.67 0.95
C ASP A 379 7.05 16.73 2.08
N ASP A 380 7.87 16.53 3.13
CA ASP A 380 7.57 15.56 4.21
C ASP A 380 6.96 16.19 5.49
N VAL A 381 6.63 17.48 5.52
CA VAL A 381 6.01 18.10 6.71
C VAL A 381 4.60 17.55 6.90
N SER A 382 4.31 17.06 8.10
CA SER A 382 2.98 16.57 8.48
C SER A 382 2.45 17.42 9.63
N MET A 383 1.15 17.72 9.57
CA MET A 383 0.39 18.43 10.59
C MET A 383 -0.85 17.61 10.93
N ALA A 384 -1.21 17.57 12.21
CA ALA A 384 -2.42 16.90 12.66
C ALA A 384 -3.05 17.67 13.81
N ALA A 385 -4.37 17.80 13.78
CA ALA A 385 -5.14 18.36 14.89
C ALA A 385 -5.47 17.27 15.92
N VAL A 386 -5.26 17.57 17.20
CA VAL A 386 -5.75 16.77 18.33
C VAL A 386 -6.42 17.72 19.30
N GLY A 387 -7.76 17.63 19.41
CA GLY A 387 -8.54 18.64 20.13
C GLY A 387 -8.31 20.04 19.57
N ASP A 388 -7.96 20.99 20.45
CA ASP A 388 -7.69 22.39 20.10
C ASP A 388 -6.20 22.67 19.82
N THR A 389 -5.38 21.62 19.64
CA THR A 389 -3.93 21.73 19.44
C THR A 389 -3.53 21.20 18.06
N VAL A 390 -2.64 21.91 17.37
CA VAL A 390 -1.97 21.38 16.18
C VAL A 390 -0.63 20.78 16.56
N PHE A 391 -0.36 19.59 16.04
CA PHE A 391 0.92 18.92 16.12
C PHE A 391 1.60 18.94 14.76
N PHE A 392 2.90 19.16 14.75
CA PHE A 392 3.67 19.27 13.52
C PHE A 392 5.14 18.95 13.76
N ALA A 393 5.89 18.69 12.69
CA ALA A 393 7.30 18.36 12.79
C ALA A 393 8.18 19.48 12.22
N THR A 394 9.02 20.11 13.03
CA THR A 394 9.90 21.21 12.63
C THR A 394 11.27 21.16 13.32
N ASP A 395 12.22 21.94 12.81
CA ASP A 395 13.59 22.09 13.31
C ASP A 395 13.83 23.51 13.85
N ASP A 396 14.30 23.61 15.08
CA ASP A 396 14.65 24.88 15.75
C ASP A 396 16.14 25.24 15.60
N GLY A 397 16.91 24.44 14.86
CA GLY A 397 18.36 24.57 14.67
C GLY A 397 19.19 24.02 15.83
N VAL A 398 18.56 23.47 16.88
CA VAL A 398 19.21 22.92 18.07
C VAL A 398 18.93 21.42 18.23
N HIS A 399 17.68 21.00 18.05
CA HIS A 399 17.22 19.62 18.27
C HIS A 399 17.01 18.84 16.96
N GLY A 400 17.25 19.47 15.81
CA GLY A 400 16.86 18.87 14.53
C GLY A 400 15.33 18.83 14.39
N ARG A 401 14.85 18.12 13.36
CA ARG A 401 13.41 17.97 13.10
C ARG A 401 12.75 17.04 14.11
N GLU A 402 11.96 17.61 15.01
CA GLU A 402 11.29 16.95 16.14
C GLU A 402 9.78 17.24 16.16
N LEU A 403 9.04 16.65 17.10
CA LEU A 403 7.60 16.86 17.28
C LEU A 403 7.34 18.13 18.11
N TRP A 404 6.55 19.04 17.54
CA TRP A 404 6.10 20.28 18.16
C TRP A 404 4.58 20.33 18.24
N SER A 405 4.08 21.15 19.17
CA SER A 405 2.67 21.46 19.31
C SER A 405 2.45 22.97 19.38
N SER A 406 1.26 23.42 19.00
CA SER A 406 0.84 24.82 19.11
C SER A 406 -0.65 24.95 19.42
N ASP A 407 -0.98 25.92 20.27
CA ASP A 407 -2.36 26.38 20.52
C ASP A 407 -2.74 27.61 19.67
N GLY A 408 -1.89 28.00 18.71
CA GLY A 408 -2.08 29.21 17.91
C GLY A 408 -1.41 30.46 18.46
N THR A 409 -0.71 30.37 19.59
CA THR A 409 0.09 31.47 20.15
C THR A 409 1.57 31.15 20.12
N GLU A 410 2.42 32.19 20.04
CA GLU A 410 3.87 32.04 20.14
C GLU A 410 4.28 31.32 21.44
N ALA A 411 3.66 31.70 22.57
CA ALA A 411 3.95 31.14 23.90
C ALA A 411 3.50 29.68 24.07
N GLY A 412 2.41 29.30 23.41
CA GLY A 412 1.90 27.92 23.40
C GLY A 412 2.52 27.05 22.31
N THR A 413 3.46 27.57 21.52
CA THR A 413 4.19 26.79 20.52
C THR A 413 5.47 26.23 21.12
N VAL A 414 5.49 24.92 21.35
CA VAL A 414 6.55 24.26 22.15
C VAL A 414 7.02 22.95 21.53
N LEU A 415 8.30 22.64 21.74
CA LEU A 415 8.85 21.30 21.50
C LEU A 415 8.16 20.34 22.46
N VAL A 416 7.47 19.34 21.93
CA VAL A 416 6.77 18.34 22.75
C VAL A 416 7.79 17.44 23.43
N LYS A 417 8.76 16.94 22.65
CA LYS A 417 9.87 16.12 23.12
C LYS A 417 10.99 16.10 22.10
N ASP A 418 12.23 16.22 22.59
CA ASP A 418 13.42 15.84 21.85
C ASP A 418 13.49 14.30 21.83
N VAL A 419 12.81 13.67 20.85
CA VAL A 419 12.69 12.20 20.77
C VAL A 419 14.06 11.60 20.48
N ARG A 420 14.90 12.30 19.70
CA ARG A 420 16.26 11.91 19.40
C ARG A 420 17.26 12.95 19.93
N PRO A 421 17.76 12.77 21.17
CA PRO A 421 18.56 13.77 21.86
C PRO A 421 19.67 14.43 21.03
N GLY A 422 19.65 15.77 20.99
CA GLY A 422 20.64 16.62 20.31
C GLY A 422 20.22 17.04 18.91
N GLY A 423 21.14 17.56 18.09
CA GLY A 423 20.81 18.12 16.76
C GLY A 423 20.53 17.11 15.64
N TYR A 424 20.10 15.88 15.97
CA TYR A 424 19.80 14.85 14.98
C TYR A 424 18.30 14.64 14.89
N PRO A 425 17.69 14.65 13.70
CA PRO A 425 16.23 14.54 13.58
C PRO A 425 15.72 13.15 13.99
N SER A 426 14.57 13.13 14.67
CA SER A 426 13.74 11.95 14.90
C SER A 426 12.83 11.60 13.72
N GLU A 427 12.63 12.54 12.79
CA GLU A 427 11.76 12.39 11.61
C GLU A 427 10.31 11.96 11.96
N PRO A 428 9.57 12.72 12.81
CA PRO A 428 8.16 12.41 13.07
C PRO A 428 7.36 12.48 11.77
N ALA A 429 6.58 11.45 11.51
CA ALA A 429 5.75 11.36 10.31
C ALA A 429 4.52 10.49 10.55
N GLU A 430 3.54 10.62 9.65
CA GLU A 430 2.23 9.95 9.76
C GLU A 430 1.52 10.32 11.07
N LEU A 431 1.49 11.62 11.36
CA LEU A 431 0.78 12.18 12.51
C LEU A 431 -0.72 11.86 12.37
N THR A 432 -1.25 11.02 13.24
CA THR A 432 -2.63 10.53 13.19
C THR A 432 -3.27 10.67 14.57
N ALA A 433 -4.34 11.46 14.65
CA ALA A 433 -5.14 11.57 15.86
C ALA A 433 -6.04 10.35 16.04
N VAL A 434 -6.09 9.79 17.25
CA VAL A 434 -7.06 8.77 17.66
C VAL A 434 -7.62 9.22 19.01
N GLY A 435 -8.85 9.76 18.99
CA GLY A 435 -9.39 10.47 20.15
C GLY A 435 -8.48 11.63 20.56
N ASP A 436 -8.11 11.68 21.84
CA ASP A 436 -7.24 12.72 22.41
C ASP A 436 -5.74 12.37 22.35
N THR A 437 -5.36 11.31 21.63
CA THR A 437 -3.96 10.85 21.53
C THR A 437 -3.45 11.02 20.11
N LEU A 438 -2.26 11.60 19.99
CA LEU A 438 -1.50 11.59 18.74
C LEU A 438 -0.72 10.29 18.63
N PHE A 439 -0.85 9.59 17.51
CA PHE A 439 0.06 8.53 17.11
C PHE A 439 0.95 9.00 15.96
N PHE A 440 2.19 8.54 15.95
CA PHE A 440 3.14 8.89 14.90
C PHE A 440 4.29 7.88 14.84
N ALA A 441 5.02 7.91 13.73
CA ALA A 441 6.24 7.14 13.59
C ALA A 441 7.47 8.05 13.69
N ALA A 442 8.45 7.67 14.54
CA ALA A 442 9.66 8.46 14.79
C ALA A 442 10.85 7.58 15.21
N ARG A 443 12.05 8.15 15.16
CA ARG A 443 13.33 7.53 15.52
C ARG A 443 13.91 8.15 16.78
N ASP A 444 14.33 7.35 17.75
CA ASP A 444 15.04 7.82 18.95
C ASP A 444 16.57 7.62 18.89
N GLY A 445 17.07 7.13 17.75
CA GLY A 445 18.48 6.79 17.57
C GLY A 445 18.90 5.43 18.15
N VAL A 446 17.97 4.66 18.73
CA VAL A 446 18.20 3.32 19.29
C VAL A 446 17.37 2.26 18.55
N HIS A 447 16.08 2.48 18.38
CA HIS A 447 15.11 1.47 17.92
C HIS A 447 14.77 1.55 16.41
N GLY A 448 15.27 2.55 15.69
CA GLY A 448 14.82 2.77 14.29
C GLY A 448 13.52 3.59 14.25
N ARG A 449 12.77 3.56 13.14
CA ARG A 449 11.50 4.31 13.00
C ARG A 449 10.35 3.41 13.45
N GLU A 450 9.84 3.68 14.64
CA GLU A 450 8.91 2.82 15.36
C GLU A 450 7.63 3.58 15.75
N LEU A 451 6.65 2.92 16.39
CA LEU A 451 5.38 3.52 16.77
C LEU A 451 5.50 4.30 18.09
N TRP A 452 5.13 5.57 18.05
CA TRP A 452 5.08 6.48 19.20
C TRP A 452 3.66 7.01 19.41
N SER A 453 3.39 7.42 20.65
CA SER A 453 2.19 8.18 21.00
C SER A 453 2.56 9.43 21.80
N SER A 454 1.67 10.42 21.80
CA SER A 454 1.79 11.65 22.60
C SER A 454 0.42 12.15 23.05
N ASP A 455 0.35 12.66 24.27
CA ASP A 455 -0.76 13.43 24.82
C ASP A 455 -0.50 14.96 24.75
N GLY A 456 0.54 15.38 24.04
CA GLY A 456 0.99 16.78 23.99
C GLY A 456 2.05 17.16 25.02
N THR A 457 2.40 16.27 25.95
CA THR A 457 3.44 16.51 26.96
C THR A 457 4.69 15.68 26.70
N GLU A 458 5.85 16.14 27.19
CA GLU A 458 7.10 15.39 27.13
C GLU A 458 7.00 14.01 27.82
N ALA A 459 6.29 13.97 28.95
CA ALA A 459 6.11 12.77 29.76
C ALA A 459 5.16 11.75 29.11
N GLY A 460 4.09 12.21 28.49
CA GLY A 460 3.15 11.37 27.75
C GLY A 460 3.61 11.02 26.33
N THR A 461 4.74 11.56 25.87
CA THR A 461 5.33 11.20 24.58
C THR A 461 6.25 10.00 24.72
N VAL A 462 5.77 8.83 24.31
CA VAL A 462 6.42 7.53 24.61
C VAL A 462 6.47 6.61 23.38
N LEU A 463 7.49 5.76 23.35
CA LEU A 463 7.55 4.63 22.42
C LEU A 463 6.45 3.64 22.81
N VAL A 464 5.49 3.43 21.91
CA VAL A 464 4.41 2.47 22.12
C VAL A 464 4.92 1.06 21.91
N LYS A 465 5.65 0.83 20.81
CA LYS A 465 6.19 -0.48 20.46
C LYS A 465 7.41 -0.35 19.56
N ASP A 466 8.49 -1.03 19.94
CA ASP A 466 9.55 -1.44 19.02
C ASP A 466 9.04 -2.65 18.22
N VAL A 467 8.39 -2.38 17.09
CA VAL A 467 7.81 -3.43 16.22
C VAL A 467 8.93 -4.28 15.64
N ARG A 468 10.09 -3.68 15.31
CA ARG A 468 11.23 -4.40 14.75
C ARG A 468 12.54 -4.22 15.55
N PRO A 469 12.70 -5.00 16.64
CA PRO A 469 13.90 -4.91 17.47
C PRO A 469 15.21 -5.14 16.69
N GLY A 470 16.12 -4.18 16.80
CA GLY A 470 17.44 -4.20 16.13
C GLY A 470 17.43 -3.73 14.67
N GLY A 471 16.29 -3.28 14.14
CA GLY A 471 16.14 -2.74 12.79
C GLY A 471 16.64 -1.30 12.67
N GLN A 472 17.93 -1.09 12.42
CA GLN A 472 18.53 0.25 12.41
C GLN A 472 18.03 1.21 11.29
N GLN A 473 17.23 0.77 10.31
CA GLN A 473 16.83 1.61 9.15
C GLN A 473 15.43 1.38 8.55
N SER A 474 14.68 0.32 8.89
CA SER A 474 13.44 0.01 8.15
C SER A 474 12.25 0.86 8.57
N TYR A 475 11.40 1.19 7.61
CA TYR A 475 10.04 1.69 7.85
C TYR A 475 9.18 0.54 8.40
N ALA A 476 9.37 0.21 9.69
CA ALA A 476 8.65 -0.88 10.33
C ALA A 476 7.15 -0.55 10.42
N VAL A 477 6.81 0.72 10.61
CA VAL A 477 5.44 1.21 10.80
C VAL A 477 5.06 2.16 9.66
N ARG A 478 3.88 1.95 9.07
CA ARG A 478 3.29 2.76 7.99
C ARG A 478 1.75 2.74 7.99
N SER A 479 1.13 3.68 7.29
CA SER A 479 -0.31 3.84 7.10
C SER A 479 -1.06 3.88 8.43
N LEU A 480 -0.67 4.80 9.32
CA LEU A 480 -1.41 5.03 10.56
C LEU A 480 -2.81 5.58 10.25
N THR A 481 -3.83 4.78 10.53
CA THR A 481 -5.24 5.14 10.30
C THR A 481 -6.04 4.94 11.57
N ALA A 482 -6.77 5.97 11.98
CA ALA A 482 -7.79 5.85 13.03
C ALA A 482 -8.95 5.01 12.50
N VAL A 483 -9.33 3.96 13.21
CA VAL A 483 -10.49 3.12 12.90
C VAL A 483 -11.29 2.98 14.19
N GLY A 484 -12.43 3.66 14.26
CA GLY A 484 -13.16 3.84 15.51
C GLY A 484 -12.27 4.48 16.60
N ASP A 485 -12.10 3.79 17.72
CA ASP A 485 -11.33 4.23 18.89
C ASP A 485 -9.90 3.67 18.95
N ARG A 486 -9.42 3.04 17.87
CA ARG A 486 -8.11 2.39 17.81
C ARG A 486 -7.29 2.88 16.64
N LEU A 487 -5.97 2.73 16.77
CA LEU A 487 -5.07 2.83 15.65
C LEU A 487 -4.99 1.48 14.92
N PHE A 488 -5.08 1.50 13.61
CA PHE A 488 -4.63 0.43 12.73
C PHE A 488 -3.46 0.93 11.88
N PHE A 489 -2.52 0.04 11.58
CA PHE A 489 -1.34 0.38 10.80
C PHE A 489 -0.73 -0.89 10.17
N PHE A 490 0.20 -0.70 9.26
CA PHE A 490 0.98 -1.78 8.67
C PHE A 490 2.35 -1.88 9.33
N GLY A 491 2.66 -3.05 9.88
CA GLY A 491 3.85 -3.32 10.68
C GLY A 491 4.71 -4.46 10.13
N ASP A 492 6.04 -4.30 10.08
CA ASP A 492 7.02 -5.36 9.75
C ASP A 492 7.94 -5.66 10.95
N ASP A 493 7.69 -6.78 11.63
CA ASP A 493 8.48 -7.25 12.78
C ASP A 493 9.79 -7.97 12.38
N GLY A 494 10.08 -8.06 11.09
CA GLY A 494 11.24 -8.78 10.55
C GLY A 494 11.09 -10.31 10.53
N VAL A 495 9.97 -10.86 11.00
CA VAL A 495 9.63 -12.28 10.97
C VAL A 495 8.52 -12.54 9.96
N HIS A 496 7.43 -11.77 10.02
CA HIS A 496 6.23 -12.02 9.21
C HIS A 496 6.11 -11.09 7.98
N GLY A 497 7.14 -10.29 7.72
CA GLY A 497 7.03 -9.20 6.76
C GLY A 497 5.99 -8.15 7.20
N ARG A 498 5.60 -7.27 6.28
CA ARG A 498 4.58 -6.26 6.55
C ARG A 498 3.19 -6.88 6.58
N GLU A 499 2.48 -6.69 7.70
CA GLU A 499 1.15 -7.22 8.00
C GLU A 499 0.26 -6.14 8.65
N LEU A 500 -1.02 -6.44 8.89
CA LEU A 500 -1.93 -5.55 9.63
C LEU A 500 -1.68 -5.64 11.14
N TRP A 501 -1.55 -4.48 11.79
CA TRP A 501 -1.40 -4.31 13.24
C TRP A 501 -2.47 -3.37 13.79
N THR A 502 -2.72 -3.47 15.10
CA THR A 502 -3.58 -2.54 15.83
C THR A 502 -2.88 -2.09 17.12
N SER A 503 -3.24 -0.91 17.62
CA SER A 503 -2.80 -0.36 18.90
C SER A 503 -3.91 0.43 19.58
N ASP A 504 -3.91 0.43 20.91
CA ASP A 504 -4.69 1.36 21.75
C ASP A 504 -3.81 2.44 22.41
N GLY A 505 -2.52 2.53 22.04
CA GLY A 505 -1.54 3.41 22.69
C GLY A 505 -0.66 2.72 23.73
N THR A 506 -0.95 1.47 24.08
CA THR A 506 -0.13 0.69 25.02
C THR A 506 0.68 -0.40 24.32
N GLU A 507 1.85 -0.72 24.85
CA GLU A 507 2.67 -1.82 24.32
C GLU A 507 1.93 -3.17 24.33
N ALA A 508 1.13 -3.41 25.37
CA ALA A 508 0.43 -4.68 25.59
C ALA A 508 -0.70 -4.93 24.59
N ALA A 509 -1.40 -3.88 24.15
CA ALA A 509 -2.45 -3.99 23.14
C ALA A 509 -1.97 -3.57 21.74
N THR A 510 -0.64 -3.54 21.52
CA THR A 510 -0.03 -3.34 20.21
C THR A 510 0.49 -4.66 19.65
N PHE A 511 -0.21 -5.21 18.66
CA PHE A 511 0.09 -6.55 18.12
C PHE A 511 -0.32 -6.72 16.64
N GLN A 512 0.33 -7.67 15.96
CA GLN A 512 -0.07 -8.13 14.64
C GLN A 512 -1.45 -8.78 14.73
N VAL A 513 -2.42 -8.27 13.98
CA VAL A 513 -3.79 -8.78 14.03
C VAL A 513 -3.87 -10.20 13.46
N LYS A 514 -3.16 -10.44 12.35
CA LYS A 514 -3.09 -11.73 11.66
C LYS A 514 -1.91 -11.77 10.72
N ASP A 515 -1.18 -12.88 10.70
CA ASP A 515 -0.27 -13.24 9.61
C ASP A 515 -1.12 -13.68 8.40
N ILE A 516 -1.42 -12.73 7.51
CA ILE A 516 -2.30 -12.97 6.36
C ILE A 516 -1.60 -13.87 5.36
N ASN A 517 -0.31 -13.59 5.07
CA ASN A 517 0.52 -14.43 4.22
C ASN A 517 1.41 -15.35 5.06
N ALA A 518 0.79 -16.39 5.64
CA ALA A 518 1.51 -17.42 6.39
C ALA A 518 2.43 -18.32 5.52
N GLY A 519 2.78 -17.92 4.29
CA GLY A 519 3.68 -18.64 3.39
C GLY A 519 3.03 -19.85 2.70
N GLY A 520 1.71 -19.85 2.56
CA GLY A 520 0.94 -20.93 1.93
C GLY A 520 1.16 -21.05 0.41
N GLY A 521 1.78 -20.04 -0.21
CA GLY A 521 2.09 -20.02 -1.63
C GLY A 521 3.03 -21.16 -2.05
N PHE A 522 2.62 -21.90 -3.07
CA PHE A 522 3.48 -22.91 -3.71
C PHE A 522 3.13 -23.11 -5.18
N ASN A 523 4.13 -23.45 -5.99
CA ASN A 523 3.96 -23.69 -7.41
C ASN A 523 4.57 -25.03 -7.85
N VAL A 524 3.76 -25.85 -8.52
CA VAL A 524 4.17 -27.11 -9.13
C VAL A 524 4.70 -26.83 -10.54
N LEU A 525 6.02 -26.80 -10.68
CA LEU A 525 6.71 -26.31 -11.87
C LEU A 525 6.68 -27.31 -13.04
N GLY A 526 6.15 -26.87 -14.19
CA GLY A 526 6.38 -27.44 -15.53
C GLY A 526 6.20 -28.96 -15.72
N ARG A 527 6.73 -29.51 -16.83
CA ARG A 527 6.75 -30.96 -17.06
C ARG A 527 7.82 -31.61 -16.17
N GLY A 528 7.44 -32.59 -15.37
CA GLY A 528 8.38 -33.36 -14.54
C GLY A 528 9.44 -34.11 -15.35
N LYS A 529 10.56 -34.44 -14.72
CA LYS A 529 11.62 -35.29 -15.29
C LYS A 529 11.19 -36.76 -15.19
N ALA A 530 10.91 -37.38 -16.34
CA ALA A 530 10.49 -38.78 -16.41
C ALA A 530 11.66 -39.73 -16.18
N ASP A 531 11.44 -40.77 -15.38
CA ASP A 531 12.28 -41.96 -15.33
C ASP A 531 11.47 -43.10 -15.96
N THR A 532 11.73 -43.34 -17.24
CA THR A 532 11.01 -44.35 -18.02
C THR A 532 11.45 -45.77 -17.70
N THR A 533 12.53 -45.97 -16.96
CA THR A 533 12.97 -47.30 -16.52
C THR A 533 12.23 -47.69 -15.24
N ALA A 534 12.03 -46.74 -14.33
CA ALA A 534 11.26 -46.95 -13.11
C ALA A 534 9.74 -46.70 -13.27
N GLY A 535 9.32 -46.12 -14.39
CA GLY A 535 7.94 -45.71 -14.63
C GLY A 535 7.47 -44.59 -13.69
N THR A 536 8.38 -43.70 -13.28
CA THR A 536 8.10 -42.61 -12.34
C THR A 536 8.31 -41.23 -12.96
N LEU A 537 7.81 -40.18 -12.29
CA LEU A 537 7.96 -38.79 -12.73
C LEU A 537 8.37 -37.92 -11.54
N LYS A 538 9.55 -37.30 -11.59
CA LYS A 538 10.00 -36.33 -10.58
C LYS A 538 9.55 -34.92 -10.97
N VAL A 539 8.75 -34.29 -10.13
CA VAL A 539 8.20 -32.95 -10.35
C VAL A 539 8.87 -31.98 -9.39
N ARG A 540 9.23 -30.77 -9.87
CA ARG A 540 9.78 -29.71 -9.02
C ARG A 540 8.64 -28.88 -8.46
N VAL A 541 8.77 -28.48 -7.20
CA VAL A 541 7.80 -27.64 -6.50
C VAL A 541 8.57 -26.50 -5.87
N SER A 542 8.17 -25.25 -6.09
CA SER A 542 8.63 -24.13 -5.28
C SER A 542 7.64 -23.92 -4.13
N VAL A 543 8.16 -23.69 -2.93
CA VAL A 543 7.39 -23.34 -1.73
C VAL A 543 7.90 -22.00 -1.20
N GLU A 544 7.03 -21.23 -0.57
CA GLU A 544 7.38 -19.88 -0.08
C GLU A 544 7.78 -19.84 1.39
N ALA A 545 7.62 -20.94 2.12
CA ALA A 545 8.03 -21.05 3.51
C ALA A 545 8.47 -22.47 3.90
N ALA A 546 8.90 -22.60 5.16
CA ALA A 546 9.01 -23.90 5.81
C ALA A 546 7.61 -24.52 5.99
N GLY A 547 7.50 -25.85 5.89
CA GLY A 547 6.21 -26.52 5.96
C GLY A 547 6.23 -27.98 5.55
N ARG A 548 5.05 -28.52 5.26
CA ARG A 548 4.83 -29.90 4.83
C ARG A 548 4.20 -29.94 3.45
N LEU A 549 4.89 -30.58 2.51
CA LEU A 549 4.40 -30.84 1.17
C LEU A 549 3.90 -32.29 1.06
N GLU A 550 2.64 -32.45 0.71
CA GLU A 550 1.98 -33.72 0.51
C GLU A 550 1.57 -33.93 -0.95
N LEU A 551 1.64 -35.18 -1.40
CA LEU A 551 1.13 -35.64 -2.68
C LEU A 551 0.15 -36.78 -2.41
N ALA A 552 -1.08 -36.64 -2.91
CA ALA A 552 -2.13 -37.64 -2.78
C ALA A 552 -2.79 -37.95 -4.14
N PRO A 553 -3.24 -39.19 -4.38
CA PRO A 553 -4.04 -39.52 -5.57
C PRO A 553 -5.41 -38.83 -5.52
N VAL A 554 -5.90 -38.36 -6.67
CA VAL A 554 -7.28 -37.86 -6.81
C VAL A 554 -8.18 -38.94 -7.40
N GLY A 555 -9.30 -39.22 -6.73
CA GLY A 555 -10.25 -40.26 -7.15
C GLY A 555 -9.58 -41.63 -7.24
N THR A 556 -9.76 -42.33 -8.37
CA THR A 556 -9.22 -43.68 -8.60
C THR A 556 -7.76 -43.69 -9.11
N SER A 557 -7.05 -42.56 -9.01
CA SER A 557 -5.70 -42.45 -9.54
C SER A 557 -4.74 -43.44 -8.86
N ARG A 558 -3.99 -44.19 -9.67
CA ARG A 558 -3.12 -45.28 -9.19
C ARG A 558 -1.74 -44.79 -8.75
N LEU A 559 -1.70 -43.76 -7.90
CA LEU A 559 -0.49 -43.21 -7.29
C LEU A 559 -0.39 -43.55 -5.80
N ARG A 560 0.84 -43.63 -5.30
CA ARG A 560 1.12 -43.67 -3.86
C ARG A 560 1.11 -42.25 -3.30
N SER A 561 0.60 -42.09 -2.08
CA SER A 561 0.77 -40.85 -1.34
C SER A 561 2.22 -40.71 -0.87
N THR A 562 2.68 -39.47 -0.72
CA THR A 562 4.01 -39.14 -0.19
C THR A 562 3.91 -37.80 0.54
N SER A 563 4.66 -37.66 1.62
CA SER A 563 4.82 -36.41 2.35
C SER A 563 6.29 -36.14 2.59
N GLN A 564 6.67 -34.87 2.60
CA GLN A 564 8.01 -34.41 2.90
C GLN A 564 7.95 -33.02 3.54
N ASN A 565 8.89 -32.74 4.44
CA ASN A 565 8.99 -31.44 5.07
C ASN A 565 9.97 -30.56 4.30
N THR A 566 9.72 -29.25 4.30
CA THR A 566 10.61 -28.20 3.81
C THR A 566 11.02 -27.34 4.99
N SER A 567 12.31 -27.04 5.10
CA SER A 567 12.85 -26.25 6.22
C SER A 567 12.92 -24.75 5.95
N SER A 568 12.66 -24.32 4.72
CA SER A 568 12.68 -22.92 4.28
C SER A 568 12.02 -22.80 2.90
N ALA A 569 11.78 -21.56 2.48
CA ALA A 569 11.39 -21.22 1.11
C ALA A 569 12.39 -21.77 0.08
N GLY A 570 11.91 -22.18 -1.09
CA GLY A 570 12.76 -22.56 -2.21
C GLY A 570 12.26 -23.76 -3.02
N LEU A 571 13.18 -24.34 -3.80
CA LEU A 571 12.87 -25.44 -4.71
C LEU A 571 13.05 -26.80 -4.04
N THR A 572 11.98 -27.58 -4.02
CA THR A 572 11.98 -28.99 -3.64
C THR A 572 11.47 -29.87 -4.78
N SER A 573 11.40 -31.19 -4.58
CA SER A 573 10.89 -32.12 -5.60
C SER A 573 10.15 -33.29 -4.99
N VAL A 574 9.07 -33.71 -5.64
CA VAL A 574 8.29 -34.89 -5.28
C VAL A 574 8.25 -35.87 -6.46
N THR A 575 8.37 -37.16 -6.17
CA THR A 575 8.33 -38.21 -7.20
C THR A 575 6.96 -38.88 -7.22
N LEU A 576 6.26 -38.81 -8.35
CA LEU A 576 5.02 -39.55 -8.59
C LEU A 576 5.36 -41.03 -8.79
N ARG A 577 4.97 -41.84 -7.81
CA ARG A 577 5.20 -43.28 -7.80
C ARG A 577 3.88 -44.03 -8.00
N PRO A 578 3.74 -44.87 -9.04
CA PRO A 578 2.56 -45.71 -9.20
C PRO A 578 2.37 -46.69 -8.03
N THR A 579 1.12 -47.03 -7.73
CA THR A 579 0.81 -48.19 -6.88
C THR A 579 1.22 -49.49 -7.60
N LYS A 580 1.19 -50.64 -6.91
CA LYS A 580 1.39 -51.95 -7.55
C LYS A 580 0.44 -52.15 -8.74
N ALA A 581 -0.82 -51.74 -8.61
CA ALA A 581 -1.81 -51.80 -9.68
C ALA A 581 -1.51 -50.82 -10.83
N GLY A 582 -1.05 -49.61 -10.52
CA GLY A 582 -0.60 -48.65 -11.52
C GLY A 582 0.60 -49.16 -12.31
N MET A 583 1.55 -49.83 -11.64
CA MET A 583 2.72 -50.43 -12.28
C MET A 583 2.35 -51.58 -13.22
N ARG A 584 1.35 -52.39 -12.88
CA ARG A 584 0.81 -53.41 -13.80
C ARG A 584 0.23 -52.79 -15.07
N THR A 585 -0.51 -51.69 -14.95
CA THR A 585 -1.02 -50.93 -16.11
C THR A 585 0.11 -50.35 -16.95
N LEU A 586 1.13 -49.75 -16.32
CA LEU A 586 2.30 -49.23 -17.04
C LEU A 586 3.04 -50.31 -17.84
N LYS A 587 3.23 -51.50 -17.27
CA LYS A 587 3.86 -52.62 -17.96
C LYS A 587 3.04 -53.16 -19.13
N ARG A 588 1.72 -53.14 -19.01
CA ARG A 588 0.80 -53.61 -20.06
C ARG A 588 0.66 -52.61 -21.20
N ASP A 589 0.48 -51.33 -20.86
CA ASP A 589 0.04 -50.30 -21.82
C ASP A 589 1.15 -49.31 -22.20
N GLY A 590 2.34 -49.39 -21.57
CA GLY A 590 3.46 -48.45 -21.75
C GLY A 590 3.20 -47.04 -21.19
N ARG A 591 1.98 -46.76 -20.73
CA ARG A 591 1.52 -45.43 -20.31
C ARG A 591 0.51 -45.52 -19.16
N LEU A 592 0.53 -44.55 -18.25
CA LEU A 592 -0.48 -44.37 -17.21
C LEU A 592 -0.79 -42.89 -17.01
N VAL A 593 -2.05 -42.50 -17.17
CA VAL A 593 -2.52 -41.14 -16.83
C VAL A 593 -2.93 -41.11 -15.36
N VAL A 594 -2.45 -40.12 -14.63
CA VAL A 594 -2.70 -39.95 -13.19
C VAL A 594 -3.09 -38.52 -12.87
N ARG A 595 -3.90 -38.36 -11.82
CA ARG A 595 -4.25 -37.06 -11.24
C ARG A 595 -3.69 -37.04 -9.82
N ALA A 596 -2.85 -36.05 -9.54
CA ALA A 596 -2.21 -35.86 -8.24
C ALA A 596 -2.68 -34.53 -7.66
N ARG A 597 -3.08 -34.56 -6.39
CA ARG A 597 -3.26 -33.37 -5.55
C ARG A 597 -1.98 -33.15 -4.78
N PHE A 598 -1.41 -31.96 -4.91
CA PHE A 598 -0.33 -31.47 -4.08
C PHE A 598 -0.95 -30.59 -3.01
N THR A 599 -0.54 -30.75 -1.76
CA THR A 599 -0.98 -29.90 -0.66
C THR A 599 0.26 -29.38 0.04
N PHE A 600 0.41 -28.06 0.15
CA PHE A 600 1.47 -27.46 0.95
C PHE A 600 0.85 -26.80 2.17
N THR A 601 1.32 -27.18 3.35
CA THR A 601 0.92 -26.59 4.63
C THR A 601 2.14 -25.92 5.23
N PRO A 602 2.21 -24.57 5.25
CA PRO A 602 3.31 -23.87 5.90
C PRO A 602 3.25 -24.10 7.42
N CYS A 603 4.35 -23.83 8.11
CA CYS A 603 4.35 -23.82 9.57
C CYS A 603 3.38 -22.74 10.08
N GLY A 604 2.36 -23.10 10.86
CA GLY A 604 1.39 -22.13 11.44
C GLY A 604 0.21 -21.76 10.57
N GLY A 605 0.26 -22.00 9.25
CA GLY A 605 -0.82 -21.66 8.33
C GLY A 605 -1.68 -22.84 7.85
N THR A 606 -2.70 -22.53 7.05
CA THR A 606 -3.59 -23.53 6.46
C THR A 606 -3.01 -24.15 5.18
N GLY A 607 -3.34 -25.42 4.93
CA GLY A 607 -2.86 -26.14 3.75
C GLY A 607 -3.54 -25.69 2.45
N THR A 608 -2.75 -25.25 1.47
CA THR A 608 -3.21 -24.92 0.11
C THR A 608 -3.08 -26.14 -0.79
N SER A 609 -3.99 -26.33 -1.75
CA SER A 609 -4.01 -27.55 -2.58
C SER A 609 -4.16 -27.27 -4.08
N LEU A 610 -3.35 -27.98 -4.87
CA LEU A 610 -3.33 -27.86 -6.32
C LEU A 610 -3.44 -29.23 -6.98
N THR A 611 -4.37 -29.40 -7.92
CA THR A 611 -4.50 -30.64 -8.69
C THR A 611 -3.84 -30.50 -10.07
N ARG A 612 -3.05 -31.51 -10.45
CA ARG A 612 -2.41 -31.62 -11.77
C ARG A 612 -2.57 -33.02 -12.34
N GLN A 613 -2.67 -33.09 -13.67
CA GLN A 613 -2.70 -34.35 -14.41
C GLN A 613 -1.34 -34.63 -15.06
N TYR A 614 -0.86 -35.86 -14.94
CA TYR A 614 0.40 -36.30 -15.52
C TYR A 614 0.23 -37.58 -16.33
N THR A 615 1.18 -37.83 -17.22
CA THR A 615 1.32 -39.10 -17.93
C THR A 615 2.66 -39.71 -17.56
N LEU A 616 2.64 -40.87 -16.92
CA LEU A 616 3.80 -41.70 -16.65
C LEU A 616 4.00 -42.66 -17.83
N ARG A 617 5.26 -42.98 -18.14
CA ARG A 617 5.62 -43.89 -19.23
C ARG A 617 6.65 -44.90 -18.72
N LEU A 618 6.59 -46.12 -19.22
CA LEU A 618 7.57 -47.18 -18.98
C LEU A 618 8.13 -47.61 -20.33
N ARG A 619 9.46 -47.68 -20.45
CA ARG A 619 10.16 -48.12 -21.67
C ARG A 619 10.32 -49.63 -21.69
#